data_AF-A0A8H5NNX7-F1
#
_entry.id   AF-A0A8H5NNX7-F1
#
_cell.length_a   1.000
_cell.length_b   1.000
_cell.length_c   1.000
_cell.angle_alpha   90.00
_cell.angle_beta   90.00
_cell.angle_gamma   90.00
#
_symmetry.space_group_name_H-M   'P 1'
#
loop_
_entity.id
_entity.type
_entity.pdbx_description
1 polymer ?
#
loop_
_entity_poly.entity_id
_entity_poly.type
_entity_poly.pdbx_seq_one_letter_code
_entity_poly.pdbx_strand_id
1 'polypeptide(L)'
;MFRLSILAYRDTYKGDSASADITDTSNLPPGVSSILATSSSMKQGLSEGMITLHDDPGAVVDICFVHGLMGDRAKTWTAQGESEPWPKTLLPQQLGKVRILTYGYNGDVFSNSSGTAQSPTEGAANNLLIDLTMERIAGNASSRPLILVTHSLGGLICKEAVLLSRDNANSHLQGVYMSLKGIIFMGTPHKGTQMFGWERFNDLIEDQRDRDRPIVTQSFIEEVPTNKLGLIVSKESATLPGNEPIPIDASHREMVRFNSVHDAGFQKIVNVLQLWISEIEDMRNNPSQTDGSNSDNLQTGRSLNRGQLSRRPLFVPPSVRAPVQRSPSPLEIADISTERPSRFRPCYIICSIMALIVIGSGVLGIYYTVRFDRMGDGFTAASWIVAIGVMTLAGPMARHYPRCSCWRPTTPYYHAMQRTSTLPRS
;
A
#
# COMPACT_ATOMS: atom_id res chain seq x y z
N MET A 1 -5.73 14.80 -4.28
CA MET A 1 -5.66 13.71 -5.28
C MET A 1 -6.33 12.43 -4.78
N PHE A 2 -5.95 11.86 -3.63
CA PHE A 2 -6.54 10.60 -3.10
C PHE A 2 -8.08 10.59 -3.00
N ARG A 3 -8.72 11.66 -2.49
CA ARG A 3 -10.19 11.78 -2.43
C ARG A 3 -10.86 11.81 -3.82
N LEU A 4 -10.21 12.41 -4.82
CA LEU A 4 -10.71 12.45 -6.20
C LEU A 4 -10.56 11.08 -6.88
N SER A 5 -9.46 10.36 -6.60
CA SER A 5 -9.24 8.98 -7.06
C SER A 5 -10.27 8.02 -6.44
N ILE A 6 -10.60 8.19 -5.15
CA ILE A 6 -11.66 7.42 -4.46
C ILE A 6 -13.04 7.68 -5.07
N LEU A 7 -13.38 8.95 -5.35
CA LEU A 7 -14.67 9.30 -5.96
C LEU A 7 -14.78 8.77 -7.40
N ALA A 8 -13.71 8.87 -8.19
CA ALA A 8 -13.66 8.30 -9.54
C ALA A 8 -13.73 6.76 -9.54
N TYR A 9 -13.08 6.11 -8.57
CA TYR A 9 -13.19 4.66 -8.34
C TYR A 9 -14.62 4.24 -7.94
N ARG A 10 -15.30 5.05 -7.11
CA ARG A 10 -16.68 4.82 -6.70
C ARG A 10 -17.66 4.88 -7.87
N ASP A 11 -17.50 5.82 -8.80
CA ASP A 11 -18.42 5.96 -9.94
C ASP A 11 -18.30 4.78 -10.92
N THR A 12 -17.12 4.15 -11.03
CA THR A 12 -17.00 2.87 -11.76
C THR A 12 -17.71 1.71 -11.07
N TYR A 13 -17.89 1.75 -9.76
CA TYR A 13 -18.54 0.67 -8.99
C TYR A 13 -20.07 0.64 -9.16
N LYS A 14 -20.70 1.79 -9.43
CA LYS A 14 -22.15 1.91 -9.66
C LYS A 14 -22.60 1.43 -11.03
N GLY A 15 -21.68 1.29 -12.00
CA GLY A 15 -22.02 0.92 -13.38
C GLY A 15 -22.41 -0.56 -13.57
N ASP A 16 -22.02 -1.44 -12.64
CA ASP A 16 -22.16 -2.90 -12.79
C ASP A 16 -23.39 -3.47 -12.05
N SER A 17 -24.14 -2.66 -11.31
CA SER A 17 -25.34 -3.08 -10.57
C SER A 17 -26.64 -2.77 -11.33
N ALA A 18 -26.83 -3.38 -12.50
CA ALA A 18 -28.14 -3.46 -13.13
C ALA A 18 -28.82 -4.74 -12.65
N SER A 19 -29.59 -4.65 -11.56
CA SER A 19 -30.43 -5.74 -11.07
C SER A 19 -31.62 -5.95 -12.01
N ALA A 20 -31.82 -7.19 -12.46
CA ALA A 20 -33.04 -7.62 -13.11
C ALA A 20 -34.19 -7.62 -12.08
N ASP A 21 -35.16 -6.72 -12.25
CA ASP A 21 -36.41 -6.71 -11.48
C ASP A 21 -37.33 -7.83 -11.97
N ILE A 22 -37.65 -8.77 -11.09
CA ILE A 22 -38.85 -9.59 -11.19
C ILE A 22 -39.52 -9.56 -9.82
N THR A 23 -40.57 -8.76 -9.69
CA THR A 23 -41.51 -8.82 -8.57
C THR A 23 -42.93 -8.94 -9.12
N ASP A 24 -43.51 -10.13 -9.05
CA ASP A 24 -44.97 -10.32 -9.11
C ASP A 24 -45.45 -10.54 -7.67
N THR A 25 -46.11 -9.55 -7.10
CA THR A 25 -46.61 -9.53 -5.70
C THR A 25 -48.13 -9.47 -5.66
N SER A 26 -48.81 -10.23 -6.51
CA SER A 26 -50.26 -10.08 -6.71
C SER A 26 -51.16 -10.80 -5.68
N ASN A 27 -50.65 -11.43 -4.62
CA ASN A 27 -51.52 -12.11 -3.64
C ASN A 27 -51.02 -12.12 -2.18
N LEU A 28 -50.95 -10.94 -1.53
CA LEU A 28 -50.76 -10.87 -0.06
C LEU A 28 -51.78 -9.91 0.59
N PRO A 29 -52.33 -10.27 1.77
CA PRO A 29 -53.43 -9.54 2.39
C PRO A 29 -53.03 -8.14 2.91
N PRO A 30 -53.99 -7.20 3.01
CA PRO A 30 -53.73 -5.81 3.35
C PRO A 30 -53.21 -5.71 4.79
N GLY A 31 -51.96 -5.23 4.93
CA GLY A 31 -51.24 -5.11 6.21
C GLY A 31 -49.88 -5.83 6.23
N VAL A 32 -49.66 -6.79 5.32
CA VAL A 32 -48.36 -7.49 5.20
C VAL A 32 -47.39 -6.73 4.27
N SER A 33 -47.90 -5.95 3.31
CA SER A 33 -47.09 -5.15 2.40
C SER A 33 -46.32 -4.01 3.07
N SER A 34 -46.82 -3.43 4.18
CA SER A 34 -46.10 -2.37 4.91
C SER A 34 -44.99 -2.92 5.81
N ILE A 35 -45.16 -4.15 6.33
CA ILE A 35 -44.16 -4.86 7.12
C ILE A 35 -43.06 -5.44 6.21
N LEU A 36 -43.41 -5.92 5.01
CA LEU A 36 -42.42 -6.29 3.98
C LEU A 36 -41.78 -5.08 3.28
N ALA A 37 -42.47 -3.94 3.12
CA ALA A 37 -41.85 -2.71 2.58
C ALA A 37 -40.87 -2.06 3.57
N THR A 38 -41.06 -2.27 4.87
CA THR A 38 -40.10 -1.82 5.90
C THR A 38 -38.97 -2.81 6.15
N SER A 39 -39.13 -4.10 5.79
CA SER A 39 -38.04 -5.08 5.83
C SER A 39 -37.27 -5.24 4.51
N SER A 40 -37.85 -4.87 3.35
CA SER A 40 -37.18 -4.87 2.04
C SER A 40 -36.40 -3.58 1.73
N SER A 41 -36.48 -2.56 2.59
CA SER A 41 -35.68 -1.33 2.51
C SER A 41 -34.45 -1.33 3.44
N MET A 42 -34.22 -2.41 4.19
CA MET A 42 -32.91 -2.66 4.82
C MET A 42 -31.99 -3.34 3.80
N LYS A 43 -31.32 -2.50 3.02
CA LYS A 43 -30.21 -2.82 2.12
C LYS A 43 -29.25 -3.84 2.74
N GLN A 44 -28.85 -4.83 1.96
CA GLN A 44 -27.72 -5.78 2.19
C GLN A 44 -26.77 -5.32 3.30
N GLY A 45 -26.85 -5.96 4.48
CA GLY A 45 -26.01 -5.63 5.62
C GLY A 45 -24.53 -5.80 5.27
N LEU A 46 -23.73 -4.77 5.57
CA LEU A 46 -22.28 -4.79 5.43
C LEU A 46 -21.70 -5.95 6.26
N SER A 47 -20.82 -6.74 5.66
CA SER A 47 -20.22 -7.92 6.27
C SER A 47 -19.01 -7.55 7.14
N GLU A 48 -19.23 -6.74 8.18
CA GLU A 48 -18.18 -6.33 9.13
C GLU A 48 -17.79 -7.45 10.12
N GLY A 49 -16.58 -7.36 10.67
CA GLY A 49 -16.05 -8.29 11.67
C GLY A 49 -15.31 -9.50 11.08
N MET A 50 -14.84 -10.37 11.97
CA MET A 50 -14.06 -11.57 11.62
C MET A 50 -14.94 -12.80 11.41
N ILE A 51 -14.59 -13.63 10.42
CA ILE A 51 -15.13 -14.99 10.29
C ILE A 51 -14.00 -15.98 9.98
N THR A 52 -14.21 -17.23 10.39
CA THR A 52 -13.32 -18.34 10.02
C THR A 52 -13.81 -18.98 8.73
N LEU A 53 -12.96 -19.02 7.71
CA LEU A 53 -13.23 -19.66 6.42
C LEU A 53 -12.86 -21.14 6.42
N HIS A 54 -11.77 -21.49 7.10
CA HIS A 54 -11.28 -22.85 7.24
C HIS A 54 -10.55 -22.99 8.59
N ASP A 55 -10.74 -24.11 9.27
CA ASP A 55 -10.10 -24.37 10.56
C ASP A 55 -9.63 -25.83 10.62
N ASP A 56 -8.32 -26.03 10.53
CA ASP A 56 -7.69 -27.33 10.78
C ASP A 56 -7.34 -27.44 12.28
N PRO A 57 -7.78 -28.50 13.00
CA PRO A 57 -7.45 -28.66 14.42
C PRO A 57 -5.94 -28.72 14.72
N GLY A 58 -5.13 -29.13 13.74
CA GLY A 58 -3.68 -29.18 13.79
C GLY A 58 -3.00 -27.94 13.20
N ALA A 59 -3.75 -26.85 12.96
CA ALA A 59 -3.25 -25.64 12.32
C ALA A 59 -1.96 -25.13 12.96
N VAL A 60 -0.94 -24.94 12.13
CA VAL A 60 0.40 -24.49 12.55
C VAL A 60 0.54 -22.97 12.43
N VAL A 61 -0.33 -22.35 11.63
CA VAL A 61 -0.36 -20.92 11.29
C VAL A 61 -1.81 -20.46 11.12
N ASP A 62 -2.09 -19.22 11.49
CA ASP A 62 -3.31 -18.51 11.09
C ASP A 62 -2.99 -17.58 9.90
N ILE A 63 -3.85 -17.58 8.89
CA ILE A 63 -3.77 -16.69 7.73
C ILE A 63 -5.02 -15.81 7.73
N CYS A 64 -4.85 -14.49 7.90
CA CYS A 64 -5.97 -13.55 7.97
C CYS A 64 -6.03 -12.67 6.71
N PHE A 65 -7.15 -12.74 6.01
CA PHE A 65 -7.44 -11.97 4.81
C PHE A 65 -8.15 -10.65 5.15
N VAL A 66 -7.65 -9.53 4.63
CA VAL A 66 -8.23 -8.19 4.88
C VAL A 66 -8.48 -7.46 3.57
N HIS A 67 -9.74 -7.16 3.28
CA HIS A 67 -10.16 -6.58 1.99
C HIS A 67 -9.78 -5.08 1.86
N GLY A 68 -9.92 -4.54 0.65
CA GLY A 68 -9.68 -3.12 0.36
C GLY A 68 -10.91 -2.21 0.49
N LEU A 69 -10.77 -0.97 0.00
CA LEU A 69 -11.87 0.01 -0.04
C LEU A 69 -13.07 -0.51 -0.85
N MET A 70 -14.29 -0.30 -0.34
CA MET A 70 -15.55 -0.80 -0.94
C MET A 70 -15.58 -2.34 -1.14
N GLY A 71 -14.70 -3.06 -0.44
CA GLY A 71 -14.66 -4.51 -0.42
C GLY A 71 -15.65 -5.12 0.55
N ASP A 72 -15.65 -6.45 0.58
CA ASP A 72 -16.45 -7.29 1.46
C ASP A 72 -15.60 -8.47 1.89
N ARG A 73 -15.73 -8.92 3.15
CA ARG A 73 -14.86 -9.96 3.72
C ARG A 73 -14.86 -11.26 2.94
N ALA A 74 -15.92 -11.58 2.19
CA ALA A 74 -15.97 -12.75 1.34
C ALA A 74 -15.88 -12.37 -0.15
N LYS A 75 -16.72 -11.46 -0.63
CA LYS A 75 -16.86 -11.16 -2.07
C LYS A 75 -15.59 -10.58 -2.69
N THR A 76 -14.72 -9.93 -1.91
CA THR A 76 -13.42 -9.47 -2.43
C THR A 76 -12.58 -10.64 -2.94
N TRP A 77 -12.69 -11.80 -2.29
CA TRP A 77 -11.91 -13.01 -2.56
C TRP A 77 -12.70 -14.07 -3.36
N THR A 78 -13.85 -13.72 -3.92
CA THR A 78 -14.68 -14.62 -4.71
C THR A 78 -14.52 -14.27 -6.19
N ALA A 79 -14.12 -15.25 -7.00
CA ALA A 79 -14.01 -15.09 -8.44
C ALA A 79 -15.40 -14.98 -9.10
N GLN A 80 -15.44 -14.37 -10.29
CA GLN A 80 -16.69 -14.23 -11.04
C GLN A 80 -17.28 -15.62 -11.36
N GLY A 81 -18.56 -15.81 -11.03
CA GLY A 81 -19.26 -17.07 -11.22
C GLY A 81 -19.16 -18.06 -10.05
N GLU A 82 -18.28 -17.80 -9.08
CA GLU A 82 -18.14 -18.62 -7.88
C GLU A 82 -19.06 -18.14 -6.74
N SER A 83 -19.50 -19.07 -5.89
CA SER A 83 -20.33 -18.76 -4.72
C SER A 83 -19.52 -18.60 -3.42
N GLU A 84 -18.30 -19.13 -3.38
CA GLU A 84 -17.44 -19.19 -2.20
C GLU A 84 -16.06 -18.58 -2.48
N PRO A 85 -15.41 -17.97 -1.49
CA PRO A 85 -14.12 -17.31 -1.68
C PRO A 85 -12.99 -18.32 -1.86
N TRP A 86 -12.04 -18.03 -2.75
CA TRP A 86 -10.93 -18.94 -3.07
C TRP A 86 -10.00 -19.28 -1.89
N PRO A 87 -9.81 -18.42 -0.86
CA PRO A 87 -9.08 -18.80 0.34
C PRO A 87 -9.74 -19.97 1.08
N LYS A 88 -11.06 -20.16 0.94
CA LYS A 88 -11.77 -21.31 1.52
C LYS A 88 -11.69 -22.54 0.63
N THR A 89 -11.85 -22.36 -0.68
CA THR A 89 -12.02 -23.49 -1.61
C THR A 89 -10.71 -24.04 -2.16
N LEU A 90 -9.69 -23.20 -2.36
CA LEU A 90 -8.44 -23.58 -3.02
C LEU A 90 -7.26 -23.74 -2.05
N LEU A 91 -7.13 -22.88 -1.05
CA LEU A 91 -5.93 -22.88 -0.19
C LEU A 91 -5.77 -24.09 0.73
N PRO A 92 -6.80 -24.64 1.38
CA PRO A 92 -6.61 -25.74 2.33
C PRO A 92 -5.89 -26.95 1.71
N GLN A 93 -6.18 -27.25 0.43
CA GLN A 93 -5.54 -28.34 -0.30
C GLN A 93 -4.07 -28.04 -0.67
N GLN A 94 -3.69 -26.77 -0.74
CA GLN A 94 -2.34 -26.34 -1.14
C GLN A 94 -1.40 -26.09 0.05
N LEU A 95 -1.94 -25.71 1.21
CA LEU A 95 -1.16 -25.26 2.37
C LEU A 95 -1.17 -26.24 3.55
N GLY A 96 -2.02 -27.27 3.53
CA GLY A 96 -2.08 -28.26 4.60
C GLY A 96 -2.69 -27.72 5.89
N LYS A 97 -1.98 -27.85 7.02
CA LYS A 97 -2.50 -27.56 8.37
C LYS A 97 -2.53 -26.07 8.67
N VAL A 98 -3.56 -25.38 8.20
CA VAL A 98 -3.73 -23.93 8.37
C VAL A 98 -5.10 -23.59 8.92
N ARG A 99 -5.20 -22.45 9.60
CA ARG A 99 -6.48 -21.79 9.90
C ARG A 99 -6.58 -20.54 9.04
N ILE A 100 -7.71 -20.34 8.37
CA ILE A 100 -7.92 -19.23 7.44
C ILE A 100 -9.07 -18.37 7.97
N LEU A 101 -8.76 -17.11 8.21
CA LEU A 101 -9.67 -16.07 8.69
C LEU A 101 -9.87 -15.03 7.59
N THR A 102 -11.01 -14.36 7.60
CA THR A 102 -11.21 -13.14 6.81
C THR A 102 -11.90 -12.07 7.65
N TYR A 103 -11.50 -10.82 7.44
CA TYR A 103 -11.99 -9.67 8.18
C TYR A 103 -12.66 -8.66 7.26
N GLY A 104 -13.81 -8.17 7.72
CA GLY A 104 -14.57 -7.11 7.08
C GLY A 104 -14.59 -5.81 7.87
N TYR A 105 -14.45 -4.68 7.19
CA TYR A 105 -14.65 -3.37 7.77
C TYR A 105 -15.46 -2.46 6.83
N ASN A 106 -16.06 -1.41 7.40
CA ASN A 106 -16.83 -0.46 6.61
C ASN A 106 -15.94 0.44 5.74
N GLY A 107 -15.66 -0.01 4.51
CA GLY A 107 -14.89 0.75 3.53
C GLY A 107 -15.52 2.09 3.11
N ASP A 108 -16.83 2.28 3.29
CA ASP A 108 -17.52 3.48 2.82
C ASP A 108 -17.26 4.71 3.70
N VAL A 109 -16.95 4.50 4.98
CA VAL A 109 -16.70 5.58 5.96
C VAL A 109 -15.47 6.42 5.58
N PHE A 110 -14.51 5.80 4.90
CA PHE A 110 -13.27 6.42 4.43
C PHE A 110 -13.48 7.43 3.28
N SER A 111 -14.62 7.39 2.61
CA SER A 111 -14.94 8.30 1.50
C SER A 111 -15.56 9.63 1.97
N ASN A 112 -16.13 9.67 3.18
CA ASN A 112 -17.09 10.70 3.59
C ASN A 112 -16.74 11.49 4.86
N SER A 113 -15.75 11.10 5.66
CA SER A 113 -15.50 11.77 6.93
C SER A 113 -14.63 13.03 6.80
N SER A 114 -15.18 14.17 7.22
CA SER A 114 -14.45 15.39 7.54
C SER A 114 -14.73 15.72 9.01
N GLY A 115 -13.80 15.41 9.93
CA GLY A 115 -13.84 16.01 11.28
C GLY A 115 -14.13 15.14 12.51
N THR A 116 -13.73 13.87 12.58
CA THR A 116 -13.68 13.12 13.86
C THR A 116 -12.29 13.18 14.51
N ALA A 117 -12.21 13.07 15.84
CA ALA A 117 -10.96 13.13 16.62
C ALA A 117 -10.00 11.95 16.39
N GLN A 118 -10.53 10.79 15.99
CA GLN A 118 -9.77 9.66 15.46
C GLN A 118 -10.00 9.57 13.95
N SER A 119 -8.96 9.24 13.18
CA SER A 119 -9.13 8.95 11.77
C SER A 119 -9.97 7.67 11.61
N PRO A 120 -10.90 7.58 10.64
CA PRO A 120 -11.65 6.35 10.40
C PRO A 120 -10.76 5.11 10.23
N THR A 121 -9.51 5.31 9.81
CA THR A 121 -8.51 4.25 9.65
C THR A 121 -7.94 3.75 10.95
N GLU A 122 -7.61 4.64 11.88
CA GLU A 122 -7.22 4.22 13.23
C GLU A 122 -8.35 3.43 13.89
N GLY A 123 -9.60 3.87 13.72
CA GLY A 123 -10.78 3.15 14.21
C GLY A 123 -10.88 1.74 13.62
N ALA A 124 -10.79 1.61 12.29
CA ALA A 124 -10.84 0.30 11.64
C ALA A 124 -9.65 -0.60 11.98
N ALA A 125 -8.44 -0.03 12.14
CA ALA A 125 -7.24 -0.75 12.54
C ALA A 125 -7.34 -1.25 13.98
N ASN A 126 -7.86 -0.43 14.89
CA ASN A 126 -8.12 -0.82 16.27
C ASN A 126 -9.18 -1.91 16.36
N ASN A 127 -10.26 -1.81 15.58
CA ASN A 127 -11.29 -2.86 15.52
C ASN A 127 -10.73 -4.17 14.95
N LEU A 128 -9.95 -4.12 13.87
CA LEU A 128 -9.24 -5.29 13.35
C LEU A 128 -8.35 -5.94 14.42
N LEU A 129 -7.56 -5.13 15.14
CA LEU A 129 -6.69 -5.62 16.20
C LEU A 129 -7.47 -6.31 17.31
N ILE A 130 -8.57 -5.71 17.78
CA ILE A 130 -9.41 -6.27 18.84
C ILE A 130 -10.05 -7.58 18.35
N ASP A 131 -10.71 -7.57 17.19
CA ASP A 131 -11.42 -8.75 16.68
C ASP A 131 -10.46 -9.91 16.41
N LEU A 132 -9.30 -9.64 15.80
CA LEU A 132 -8.26 -10.65 15.57
C LEU A 132 -7.72 -11.23 16.89
N THR A 133 -7.53 -10.38 17.89
CA THR A 133 -7.07 -10.83 19.21
C THR A 133 -8.10 -11.74 19.86
N MET A 134 -9.38 -11.35 19.85
CA MET A 134 -10.47 -12.12 20.45
C MET A 134 -10.67 -13.45 19.75
N GLU A 135 -10.67 -13.48 18.41
CA GLU A 135 -10.81 -14.70 17.61
C GLU A 135 -9.65 -15.69 17.84
N ARG A 136 -8.44 -15.16 18.04
CA ARG A 136 -7.26 -15.98 18.34
C ARG A 136 -7.26 -16.48 19.78
N ILE A 137 -7.76 -15.72 20.75
CA ILE A 137 -7.95 -16.21 22.12
C ILE A 137 -8.99 -17.33 22.14
N ALA A 138 -10.15 -17.12 21.50
CA ALA A 138 -11.22 -18.10 21.43
C ALA A 138 -10.77 -19.43 20.80
N GLY A 139 -9.92 -19.37 19.78
CA GLY A 139 -9.33 -20.55 19.12
C GLY A 139 -8.07 -21.11 19.77
N ASN A 140 -7.69 -20.67 20.98
CA ASN A 140 -6.42 -21.03 21.64
C ASN A 140 -5.18 -20.88 20.72
N ALA A 141 -5.20 -19.84 19.90
CA ALA A 141 -4.23 -19.55 18.85
C ALA A 141 -3.41 -18.28 19.13
N SER A 142 -3.47 -17.72 20.34
CA SER A 142 -2.82 -16.44 20.68
C SER A 142 -1.33 -16.39 20.34
N SER A 143 -0.60 -17.50 20.49
CA SER A 143 0.83 -17.64 20.16
C SER A 143 1.11 -18.29 18.81
N ARG A 144 0.07 -18.72 18.07
CA ARG A 144 0.24 -19.39 16.78
C ARG A 144 0.76 -18.39 15.75
N PRO A 145 1.79 -18.71 14.95
CA PRO A 145 2.24 -17.87 13.85
C PRO A 145 1.09 -17.26 13.04
N LEU A 146 1.22 -15.97 12.69
CA LEU A 146 0.22 -15.20 11.96
C LEU A 146 0.79 -14.69 10.65
N ILE A 147 0.06 -14.88 9.55
CA ILE A 147 0.31 -14.24 8.26
C ILE A 147 -0.91 -13.39 7.90
N LEU A 148 -0.66 -12.14 7.50
CA LEU A 148 -1.72 -11.26 6.97
C LEU A 148 -1.67 -11.24 5.44
N VAL A 149 -2.82 -11.33 4.80
CA VAL A 149 -2.97 -11.21 3.34
C VAL A 149 -3.94 -10.09 3.07
N THR A 150 -3.47 -9.03 2.43
CA THR A 150 -4.19 -7.75 2.43
C THR A 150 -4.35 -7.21 1.02
N HIS A 151 -5.45 -6.52 0.75
CA HIS A 151 -5.69 -5.87 -0.54
C HIS A 151 -5.84 -4.35 -0.38
N SER A 152 -5.16 -3.59 -1.23
CA SER A 152 -5.36 -2.14 -1.37
C SER A 152 -5.31 -1.42 -0.01
N LEU A 153 -6.35 -0.63 0.32
CA LEU A 153 -6.49 0.07 1.61
C LEU A 153 -6.37 -0.84 2.84
N GLY A 154 -6.79 -2.11 2.74
CA GLY A 154 -6.70 -3.09 3.82
C GLY A 154 -5.27 -3.29 4.30
N GLY A 155 -4.29 -3.16 3.40
CA GLY A 155 -2.87 -3.22 3.76
C GLY A 155 -2.43 -2.06 4.66
N LEU A 156 -3.01 -0.86 4.47
CA LEU A 156 -2.73 0.30 5.32
C LEU A 156 -3.35 0.14 6.71
N ILE A 157 -4.58 -0.39 6.77
CA ILE A 157 -5.25 -0.76 8.03
C ILE A 157 -4.44 -1.80 8.79
N CYS A 158 -3.92 -2.82 8.11
CA CYS A 158 -3.09 -3.84 8.75
C CYS A 158 -1.78 -3.27 9.29
N LYS A 159 -1.11 -2.39 8.55
CA LYS A 159 0.11 -1.71 9.05
C LYS A 159 -0.17 -0.96 10.35
N GLU A 160 -1.26 -0.20 10.40
CA GLU A 160 -1.65 0.55 11.59
C GLU A 160 -2.02 -0.40 12.73
N ALA A 161 -2.77 -1.47 12.48
CA ALA A 161 -3.13 -2.47 13.49
C ALA A 161 -1.89 -3.15 14.10
N VAL A 162 -0.87 -3.41 13.28
CA VAL A 162 0.41 -3.97 13.74
C VAL A 162 1.18 -2.98 14.61
N LEU A 163 1.21 -1.69 14.24
CA LEU A 163 1.83 -0.64 15.07
C LEU A 163 1.09 -0.47 16.40
N LEU A 164 -0.24 -0.43 16.37
CA LEU A 164 -1.10 -0.38 17.56
C LEU A 164 -0.90 -1.58 18.47
N SER A 165 -0.68 -2.77 17.90
CA SER A 165 -0.37 -4.00 18.63
C SER A 165 1.01 -3.94 19.28
N ARG A 166 2.05 -3.58 18.51
CA ARG A 166 3.45 -3.49 18.98
C ARG A 166 3.56 -2.59 20.21
N ASP A 167 2.95 -1.41 20.12
CA ASP A 167 3.03 -0.36 21.14
C ASP A 167 1.97 -0.55 22.26
N ASN A 168 1.22 -1.67 22.26
CA ASN A 168 0.18 -1.93 23.25
C ASN A 168 0.75 -2.48 24.57
N ALA A 169 0.26 -1.97 25.70
CA ALA A 169 0.61 -2.46 27.03
C ALA A 169 -0.12 -3.77 27.40
N ASN A 170 -1.26 -4.07 26.77
CA ASN A 170 -1.98 -5.31 26.99
C ASN A 170 -1.30 -6.44 26.20
N SER A 171 -0.81 -7.46 26.90
CA SER A 171 -0.09 -8.60 26.30
C SER A 171 -0.92 -9.38 25.28
N HIS A 172 -2.24 -9.45 25.44
CA HIS A 172 -3.11 -10.11 24.47
C HIS A 172 -3.16 -9.34 23.15
N LEU A 173 -3.34 -8.03 23.20
CA LEU A 173 -3.32 -7.17 22.01
C LEU A 173 -1.92 -7.12 21.39
N GLN A 174 -0.87 -7.08 22.21
CA GLN A 174 0.53 -7.16 21.75
C GLN A 174 0.87 -8.52 21.14
N GLY A 175 0.14 -9.58 21.52
CA GLY A 175 0.28 -10.93 21.01
C GLY A 175 0.13 -11.04 19.50
N VAL A 176 -0.67 -10.16 18.88
CA VAL A 176 -0.80 -10.08 17.41
C VAL A 176 0.53 -9.73 16.75
N TYR A 177 1.19 -8.66 17.18
CA TYR A 177 2.53 -8.28 16.73
C TYR A 177 3.55 -9.37 17.04
N MET A 178 3.51 -9.94 18.26
CA MET A 178 4.49 -10.95 18.67
C MET A 178 4.39 -12.25 17.87
N SER A 179 3.21 -12.57 17.34
CA SER A 179 2.97 -13.78 16.55
C SER A 179 3.09 -13.56 15.05
N LEU A 180 3.15 -12.30 14.60
CA LEU A 180 3.23 -11.95 13.19
C LEU A 180 4.53 -12.46 12.57
N LYS A 181 4.41 -13.24 11.50
CA LYS A 181 5.53 -13.74 10.71
C LYS A 181 5.68 -13.01 9.39
N GLY A 182 4.57 -12.67 8.75
CA GLY A 182 4.66 -11.90 7.52
C GLY A 182 3.36 -11.28 7.04
N ILE A 183 3.51 -10.37 6.07
CA ILE A 183 2.39 -9.68 5.43
C ILE A 183 2.54 -9.74 3.91
N ILE A 184 1.51 -10.26 3.24
CA ILE A 184 1.33 -10.14 1.80
C ILE A 184 0.48 -8.90 1.50
N PHE A 185 1.00 -8.03 0.64
CA PHE A 185 0.34 -6.81 0.19
C PHE A 185 -0.05 -6.94 -1.28
N MET A 186 -1.34 -6.92 -1.60
CA MET A 186 -1.83 -6.97 -2.98
C MET A 186 -2.35 -5.60 -3.38
N GLY A 187 -1.61 -4.90 -4.24
CA GLY A 187 -1.97 -3.57 -4.71
C GLY A 187 -2.04 -2.54 -3.56
N THR A 188 -1.22 -2.64 -2.51
CA THR A 188 -1.29 -1.66 -1.42
C THR A 188 -0.46 -0.40 -1.76
N PRO A 189 -1.05 0.80 -1.75
CA PRO A 189 -0.32 2.04 -2.02
C PRO A 189 0.44 2.50 -0.76
N HIS A 190 1.63 1.97 -0.54
CA HIS A 190 2.38 2.23 0.69
C HIS A 190 2.95 3.65 0.79
N LYS A 191 3.42 4.22 -0.34
CA LYS A 191 3.96 5.59 -0.38
C LYS A 191 2.87 6.57 -0.80
N GLY A 192 2.84 7.73 -0.14
CA GLY A 192 2.01 8.87 -0.55
C GLY A 192 0.83 9.17 0.38
N THR A 193 0.62 8.39 1.44
CA THR A 193 -0.37 8.67 2.47
C THR A 193 0.35 8.99 3.79
N GLN A 194 0.67 10.28 4.03
CA GLN A 194 1.20 10.71 5.33
C GLN A 194 0.30 10.28 6.52
N MET A 195 -0.95 9.94 6.22
CA MET A 195 -1.99 9.51 7.15
C MET A 195 -1.77 8.11 7.77
N PHE A 196 -0.93 7.22 7.21
CA PHE A 196 -0.90 5.80 7.60
C PHE A 196 0.46 5.27 8.09
N GLY A 197 1.24 6.13 8.77
CA GLY A 197 2.42 5.68 9.50
C GLY A 197 3.47 4.95 8.68
N TRP A 198 3.55 5.20 7.36
CA TRP A 198 4.46 4.53 6.43
C TRP A 198 5.91 4.47 6.95
N GLU A 199 6.42 5.61 7.43
CA GLU A 199 7.77 5.71 7.98
C GLU A 199 7.92 4.80 9.21
N ARG A 200 6.99 4.88 10.18
CA ARG A 200 7.02 4.03 11.38
C ARG A 200 6.94 2.53 11.06
N PHE A 201 6.14 2.15 10.07
CA PHE A 201 6.05 0.75 9.66
C PHE A 201 7.33 0.30 8.94
N ASN A 202 7.93 1.17 8.12
CA ASN A 202 9.21 0.84 7.50
C ASN A 202 10.32 0.72 8.52
N ASP A 203 10.42 1.66 9.46
CA ASP A 203 11.37 1.60 10.56
C ASP A 203 11.19 0.29 11.35
N LEU A 204 9.94 -0.14 11.56
CA LEU A 204 9.65 -1.44 12.16
C LEU A 204 10.23 -2.60 11.33
N ILE A 205 9.97 -2.64 10.02
CA ILE A 205 10.47 -3.73 9.17
C ILE A 205 12.00 -3.69 9.06
N GLU A 206 12.61 -2.50 9.01
CA GLU A 206 14.06 -2.32 8.94
C GLU A 206 14.75 -2.73 10.25
N ASP A 207 14.26 -2.32 11.42
CA ASP A 207 14.78 -2.72 12.73
C ASP A 207 14.72 -4.23 12.96
N GLN A 208 13.72 -4.91 12.39
CA GLN A 208 13.56 -6.36 12.55
C GLN A 208 14.44 -7.18 11.58
N ARG A 209 14.99 -6.60 10.51
CA ARG A 209 15.84 -7.35 9.55
C ARG A 209 17.11 -7.91 10.18
N ASP A 210 17.63 -7.23 11.20
CA ASP A 210 18.88 -7.58 11.88
C ASP A 210 18.65 -8.36 13.19
N ARG A 211 17.40 -8.79 13.45
CA ARG A 211 17.02 -9.52 14.67
C ARG A 211 16.61 -10.97 14.37
N ASP A 212 16.55 -11.79 15.41
CA ASP A 212 16.25 -13.23 15.31
C ASP A 212 14.82 -13.56 14.85
N ARG A 213 13.93 -12.57 14.73
CA ARG A 213 12.52 -12.78 14.34
C ARG A 213 12.04 -11.73 13.33
N PRO A 214 12.57 -11.71 12.10
CA PRO A 214 12.19 -10.72 11.09
C PRO A 214 10.73 -10.92 10.64
N ILE A 215 10.00 -9.81 10.49
CA ILE A 215 8.70 -9.82 9.82
C ILE A 215 8.95 -9.74 8.32
N VAL A 216 8.61 -10.80 7.58
CA VAL A 216 8.77 -10.83 6.13
C VAL A 216 7.59 -10.16 5.44
N THR A 217 7.84 -9.51 4.30
CA THR A 217 6.78 -8.87 3.52
C THR A 217 6.94 -9.23 2.06
N GLN A 218 5.83 -9.35 1.34
CA GLN A 218 5.82 -9.54 -0.11
C GLN A 218 4.70 -8.71 -0.74
N SER A 219 5.06 -7.81 -1.64
CA SER A 219 4.11 -7.02 -2.40
C SER A 219 3.78 -7.67 -3.75
N PHE A 220 2.55 -7.47 -4.20
CA PHE A 220 2.05 -7.82 -5.51
C PHE A 220 1.43 -6.58 -6.17
N ILE A 221 1.60 -6.43 -7.48
CA ILE A 221 1.07 -5.27 -8.24
C ILE A 221 0.23 -5.72 -9.42
N GLU A 222 -0.77 -4.92 -9.77
CA GLU A 222 -1.49 -5.08 -11.02
C GLU A 222 -0.61 -4.74 -12.25
N GLU A 223 -0.85 -5.43 -13.36
CA GLU A 223 -0.29 -5.07 -14.67
C GLU A 223 -1.36 -4.64 -15.68
N VAL A 224 -2.62 -5.00 -15.44
CA VAL A 224 -3.73 -4.61 -16.31
C VAL A 224 -4.42 -3.34 -15.77
N PRO A 225 -4.62 -2.30 -16.59
CA PRO A 225 -5.37 -1.12 -16.18
C PRO A 225 -6.80 -1.44 -15.72
N THR A 226 -7.28 -0.72 -14.70
CA THR A 226 -8.68 -0.77 -14.27
C THR A 226 -9.50 0.24 -15.07
N ASN A 227 -10.14 -0.22 -16.15
CA ASN A 227 -10.98 0.61 -17.02
C ASN A 227 -10.26 1.92 -17.44
N LYS A 228 -10.96 3.07 -17.42
CA LYS A 228 -10.40 4.39 -17.75
C LYS A 228 -9.51 4.99 -16.63
N LEU A 229 -9.39 4.33 -15.48
CA LEU A 229 -8.62 4.84 -14.35
C LEU A 229 -7.12 4.55 -14.47
N GLY A 230 -6.71 3.64 -15.36
CA GLY A 230 -5.32 3.20 -15.45
C GLY A 230 -4.98 2.18 -14.36
N LEU A 231 -3.68 2.04 -14.07
CA LEU A 231 -3.22 1.32 -12.87
C LEU A 231 -3.60 2.15 -11.64
N ILE A 232 -4.18 1.51 -10.64
CA ILE A 232 -4.65 2.18 -9.42
C ILE A 232 -3.47 2.48 -8.50
N VAL A 233 -2.51 1.56 -8.43
CA VAL A 233 -1.30 1.66 -7.62
C VAL A 233 -0.07 1.53 -8.51
N SER A 234 0.79 2.54 -8.47
CA SER A 234 2.05 2.50 -9.20
C SER A 234 3.05 1.55 -8.52
N LYS A 235 3.97 0.99 -9.30
CA LYS A 235 5.06 0.13 -8.78
C LYS A 235 5.80 0.82 -7.64
N GLU A 236 6.09 2.11 -7.76
CA GLU A 236 6.81 2.88 -6.74
C GLU A 236 6.05 2.95 -5.41
N SER A 237 4.73 3.11 -5.48
CA SER A 237 3.86 3.18 -4.30
C SER A 237 3.70 1.82 -3.61
N ALA A 238 3.65 0.74 -4.38
CA ALA A 238 3.56 -0.64 -3.87
C ALA A 238 4.89 -1.25 -3.39
N THR A 239 6.03 -0.59 -3.68
CA THR A 239 7.36 -1.11 -3.31
C THR A 239 7.73 -0.74 -1.88
N LEU A 240 7.96 -1.76 -1.05
CA LEU A 240 8.59 -1.67 0.27
C LEU A 240 10.13 -1.75 0.16
N PRO A 241 10.90 -1.13 1.08
CA PRO A 241 12.36 -1.27 1.08
C PRO A 241 12.77 -2.74 1.02
N GLY A 242 13.67 -3.11 0.10
CA GLY A 242 14.16 -4.48 -0.06
C GLY A 242 13.13 -5.56 -0.41
N ASN A 243 11.92 -5.19 -0.82
CA ASN A 243 10.95 -6.12 -1.40
C ASN A 243 10.50 -5.61 -2.78
N GLU A 244 10.94 -6.29 -3.84
CA GLU A 244 10.44 -5.99 -5.18
C GLU A 244 9.04 -6.62 -5.36
N PRO A 245 8.04 -5.83 -5.79
CA PRO A 245 6.70 -6.37 -5.98
C PRO A 245 6.66 -7.35 -7.14
N ILE A 246 5.93 -8.45 -6.95
CA ILE A 246 5.69 -9.46 -7.96
C ILE A 246 4.45 -9.05 -8.79
N PRO A 247 4.55 -8.95 -10.12
CA PRO A 247 3.41 -8.59 -10.93
C PRO A 247 2.36 -9.70 -11.00
N ILE A 248 1.09 -9.32 -11.08
CA ILE A 248 -0.04 -10.20 -11.43
C ILE A 248 -0.70 -9.60 -12.67
N ASP A 249 -0.83 -10.42 -13.72
CA ASP A 249 -1.46 -10.06 -14.99
C ASP A 249 -2.99 -9.98 -14.86
N ALA A 250 -3.43 -9.02 -14.06
CA ALA A 250 -4.82 -8.75 -13.75
C ALA A 250 -4.99 -7.28 -13.39
N SER A 251 -6.24 -6.81 -13.39
CA SER A 251 -6.55 -5.47 -12.91
C SER A 251 -6.47 -5.40 -11.39
N HIS A 252 -6.45 -4.18 -10.83
CA HIS A 252 -6.42 -3.97 -9.38
C HIS A 252 -7.57 -4.69 -8.65
N ARG A 253 -8.72 -4.85 -9.32
CA ARG A 253 -9.88 -5.57 -8.80
C ARG A 253 -9.70 -7.08 -8.94
N GLU A 254 -9.20 -7.54 -10.07
CA GLU A 254 -9.16 -8.97 -10.42
C GLU A 254 -7.91 -9.70 -9.88
N MET A 255 -6.85 -8.98 -9.50
CA MET A 255 -5.62 -9.56 -8.94
C MET A 255 -5.81 -10.33 -7.62
N VAL A 256 -7.01 -10.32 -7.05
CA VAL A 256 -7.39 -11.01 -5.80
C VAL A 256 -8.52 -12.03 -6.00
N ARG A 257 -8.88 -12.34 -7.25
CA ARG A 257 -10.00 -13.22 -7.61
C ARG A 257 -9.51 -14.38 -8.47
N PHE A 258 -9.28 -15.53 -7.84
CA PHE A 258 -8.82 -16.74 -8.54
C PHE A 258 -9.92 -17.81 -8.55
N ASN A 259 -10.11 -18.46 -9.68
CA ASN A 259 -11.08 -19.56 -9.85
C ASN A 259 -10.41 -20.94 -9.96
N SER A 260 -9.08 -20.99 -10.02
CA SER A 260 -8.35 -22.22 -10.32
C SER A 260 -6.97 -22.25 -9.66
N VAL A 261 -6.53 -23.44 -9.25
CA VAL A 261 -5.17 -23.70 -8.77
C VAL A 261 -4.11 -23.54 -9.86
N HIS A 262 -4.54 -23.48 -11.13
CA HIS A 262 -3.66 -23.27 -12.27
C HIS A 262 -3.53 -21.80 -12.67
N ASP A 263 -4.23 -20.89 -11.99
CA ASP A 263 -4.08 -19.46 -12.23
C ASP A 263 -2.67 -18.99 -11.84
N ALA A 264 -2.02 -18.23 -12.74
CA ALA A 264 -0.65 -17.79 -12.54
C ALA A 264 -0.50 -16.82 -11.36
N GLY A 265 -1.48 -15.95 -11.12
CA GLY A 265 -1.53 -15.06 -9.96
C GLY A 265 -1.71 -15.84 -8.66
N PHE A 266 -2.62 -16.82 -8.65
CA PHE A 266 -2.82 -17.72 -7.52
C PHE A 266 -1.53 -18.46 -7.15
N GLN A 267 -0.86 -19.08 -8.13
CA GLN A 267 0.38 -19.83 -7.91
C GLN A 267 1.48 -18.95 -7.31
N LYS A 268 1.61 -17.70 -7.76
CA LYS A 268 2.59 -16.77 -7.18
C LYS A 268 2.33 -16.50 -5.69
N ILE A 269 1.07 -16.35 -5.29
CA ILE A 269 0.70 -16.13 -3.88
C ILE A 269 0.92 -17.41 -3.05
N VAL A 270 0.48 -18.56 -3.56
CA VAL A 270 0.65 -19.85 -2.89
C VAL A 270 2.12 -20.20 -2.68
N ASN A 271 2.99 -19.95 -3.66
CA ASN A 271 4.42 -20.22 -3.51
C ASN A 271 5.05 -19.42 -2.35
N VAL A 272 4.63 -18.17 -2.16
CA VAL A 272 5.09 -17.32 -1.04
C VAL A 272 4.57 -17.87 0.29
N LEU A 273 3.28 -18.22 0.36
CA LEU A 273 2.68 -18.80 1.55
C LEU A 273 3.33 -20.13 1.92
N GLN A 274 3.53 -21.04 0.96
CA GLN A 274 4.19 -22.32 1.18
C GLN A 274 5.61 -22.15 1.70
N LEU A 275 6.37 -21.22 1.13
CA LEU A 275 7.72 -20.89 1.61
C LEU A 275 7.71 -20.49 3.09
N TRP A 276 6.87 -19.52 3.46
CA TRP A 276 6.81 -19.02 4.84
C TRP A 276 6.26 -20.06 5.82
N ILE A 277 5.31 -20.89 5.39
CA ILE A 277 4.75 -21.96 6.23
C ILE A 277 5.78 -23.06 6.47
N SER A 278 6.54 -23.46 5.44
CA SER A 278 7.62 -24.43 5.60
C SER A 278 8.66 -23.94 6.62
N GLU A 279 9.05 -22.67 6.55
CA GLU A 279 9.99 -22.08 7.53
C GLU A 279 9.42 -22.08 8.95
N ILE A 280 8.12 -21.80 9.11
CA ILE A 280 7.42 -21.87 10.39
C ILE A 280 7.44 -23.30 10.96
N GLU A 281 7.16 -24.29 10.12
CA GLU A 281 7.16 -25.70 10.53
C GLU A 281 8.57 -26.16 10.90
N ASP A 282 9.58 -25.78 10.12
CA ASP A 282 10.99 -26.09 10.41
C ASP A 282 11.45 -25.51 11.75
N MET A 283 11.13 -24.23 12.02
CA MET A 283 11.42 -23.59 13.30
C MET A 283 10.74 -24.30 14.48
N ARG A 284 9.51 -24.80 14.28
CA ARG A 284 8.77 -25.51 15.32
C ARG A 284 9.34 -26.90 15.58
N ASN A 285 9.77 -27.59 14.53
CA ASN A 285 10.27 -28.96 14.62
C ASN A 285 11.73 -29.02 15.12
N ASN A 286 12.52 -27.96 14.91
CA ASN A 286 13.94 -27.89 15.27
C ASN A 286 14.29 -26.67 16.16
N PRO A 287 13.78 -26.59 17.41
CA PRO A 287 14.01 -25.44 18.29
C PRO A 287 15.47 -25.27 18.76
N SER A 288 16.35 -26.27 18.57
CA SER A 288 17.67 -26.36 19.21
C SER A 288 18.82 -25.65 18.49
N GLN A 289 18.58 -24.90 17.40
CA GLN A 289 19.65 -24.19 16.67
C GLN A 289 19.65 -22.66 16.86
N THR A 290 18.68 -22.10 17.60
CA THR A 290 18.60 -20.64 17.83
C THR A 290 19.02 -20.19 19.23
N ASP A 291 19.17 -21.10 20.21
CA ASP A 291 19.63 -20.75 21.55
C ASP A 291 21.06 -21.27 21.80
N GLY A 292 22.02 -20.58 21.20
CA GLY A 292 23.43 -20.67 21.55
C GLY A 292 23.71 -19.95 22.87
N SER A 293 23.41 -20.64 23.97
CA SER A 293 23.95 -20.37 25.30
C SER A 293 25.47 -20.16 25.24
N ASN A 294 25.91 -18.95 25.54
CA ASN A 294 27.29 -18.68 25.94
C ASN A 294 27.27 -18.09 27.35
N SER A 295 26.80 -18.90 28.28
CA SER A 295 27.02 -18.75 29.71
C SER A 295 27.65 -20.06 30.18
N ASP A 296 28.96 -20.15 30.02
CA ASP A 296 29.90 -20.85 30.89
C ASP A 296 31.25 -20.99 30.16
N ASN A 297 32.12 -20.00 30.36
CA ASN A 297 33.58 -20.17 30.48
C ASN A 297 34.25 -18.78 30.56
N LEU A 298 34.17 -18.15 31.73
CA LEU A 298 35.14 -17.13 32.11
C LEU A 298 36.13 -17.75 33.09
N GLN A 299 37.13 -18.46 32.57
CA GLN A 299 38.47 -18.41 33.13
C GLN A 299 39.49 -19.10 32.21
N THR A 300 40.65 -18.46 32.16
CA THR A 300 41.92 -18.85 31.53
C THR A 300 42.06 -18.56 30.02
N GLY A 301 42.83 -17.50 29.77
CA GLY A 301 43.22 -17.12 28.42
C GLY A 301 44.30 -18.04 27.84
N ARG A 302 44.26 -18.17 26.51
CA ARG A 302 45.44 -18.13 25.65
C ARG A 302 45.00 -17.97 24.19
N SER A 303 45.58 -16.96 23.57
CA SER A 303 45.57 -16.67 22.13
C SER A 303 45.72 -17.93 21.28
N LEU A 304 44.78 -18.19 20.36
CA LEU A 304 45.02 -19.00 19.17
C LEU A 304 44.17 -18.51 17.98
N ASN A 305 44.80 -18.63 16.81
CA ASN A 305 44.58 -17.92 15.57
C ASN A 305 43.17 -17.95 14.94
N ARG A 306 42.86 -16.79 14.36
CA ARG A 306 41.89 -16.52 13.30
C ARG A 306 42.16 -17.42 12.08
N GLY A 307 41.24 -18.34 11.79
CA GLY A 307 41.27 -19.13 10.56
C GLY A 307 40.05 -20.03 10.43
N GLN A 308 39.20 -19.71 9.44
CA GLN A 308 38.17 -20.56 8.83
C GLN A 308 36.98 -20.99 9.70
N LEU A 309 35.82 -20.34 9.47
CA LEU A 309 34.51 -21.02 9.48
C LEU A 309 33.59 -20.33 8.47
N SER A 310 33.16 -21.14 7.51
CA SER A 310 32.40 -20.83 6.31
C SER A 310 30.98 -20.36 6.65
N ARG A 311 30.61 -19.13 6.27
CA ARG A 311 29.21 -18.67 6.26
C ARG A 311 28.54 -19.13 4.96
N ARG A 312 27.39 -19.81 5.07
CA ARG A 312 26.50 -20.12 3.94
C ARG A 312 25.98 -18.81 3.32
N PRO A 313 26.11 -18.58 2.01
CA PRO A 313 25.45 -17.45 1.35
C PRO A 313 23.98 -17.80 1.05
N LEU A 314 23.08 -16.88 1.38
CA LEU A 314 21.69 -16.88 0.89
C LEU A 314 21.70 -16.72 -0.64
N PHE A 315 20.89 -17.53 -1.31
CA PHE A 315 20.78 -17.59 -2.77
C PHE A 315 20.07 -16.34 -3.32
N VAL A 316 20.75 -15.60 -4.20
CA VAL A 316 20.20 -14.50 -5.00
C VAL A 316 20.14 -14.96 -6.46
N PRO A 317 19.00 -14.86 -7.18
CA PRO A 317 18.92 -15.26 -8.58
C PRO A 317 19.76 -14.34 -9.49
N PRO A 318 20.29 -14.87 -10.62
CA PRO A 318 21.35 -14.22 -11.38
C PRO A 318 20.87 -13.00 -12.17
N SER A 319 21.44 -11.83 -11.88
CA SER A 319 21.46 -10.69 -12.82
C SER A 319 22.48 -10.94 -13.93
N VAL A 320 22.03 -10.75 -15.17
CA VAL A 320 22.84 -10.81 -16.39
C VAL A 320 23.98 -9.78 -16.31
N ARG A 321 25.23 -10.25 -16.31
CA ARG A 321 26.43 -9.41 -16.20
C ARG A 321 26.90 -8.97 -17.59
N ALA A 322 26.83 -7.67 -17.86
CA ALA A 322 27.50 -7.04 -19.00
C ALA A 322 29.04 -7.08 -18.84
N PRO A 323 29.82 -7.09 -19.94
CA PRO A 323 31.25 -7.35 -19.88
C PRO A 323 32.07 -6.18 -19.31
N VAL A 324 33.11 -6.60 -18.59
CA VAL A 324 34.14 -5.82 -17.90
C VAL A 324 34.96 -4.96 -18.87
N GLN A 325 34.98 -3.64 -18.66
CA GLN A 325 36.01 -2.75 -19.24
C GLN A 325 37.10 -2.47 -18.20
N ARG A 326 38.36 -2.60 -18.65
CA ARG A 326 39.58 -2.40 -17.87
C ARG A 326 39.77 -0.91 -17.52
N SER A 327 40.17 -0.64 -16.29
CA SER A 327 40.68 0.66 -15.84
C SER A 327 42.19 0.79 -16.10
N PRO A 328 42.70 1.97 -16.50
CA PRO A 328 44.10 2.32 -16.34
C PRO A 328 44.35 3.09 -15.01
N SER A 329 45.59 3.02 -14.56
CA SER A 329 46.17 3.53 -13.29
C SER A 329 46.29 5.07 -13.22
N PRO A 330 46.56 5.64 -12.02
CA PRO A 330 46.27 7.04 -11.70
C PRO A 330 47.47 7.98 -11.90
N LEU A 331 47.23 9.15 -12.49
CA LEU A 331 48.10 10.33 -12.42
C LEU A 331 47.24 11.61 -12.34
N GLU A 332 47.04 12.04 -11.09
CA GLU A 332 47.21 13.39 -10.55
C GLU A 332 46.56 14.66 -11.20
N ILE A 333 46.00 15.48 -10.31
CA ILE A 333 45.74 16.93 -10.35
C ILE A 333 44.38 17.40 -10.92
N ALA A 334 43.42 17.66 -10.02
CA ALA A 334 42.96 19.02 -9.67
C ALA A 334 41.63 18.98 -8.90
N ASP A 335 41.59 19.66 -7.75
CA ASP A 335 40.38 20.04 -7.01
C ASP A 335 39.34 20.69 -7.92
N ILE A 336 38.19 20.05 -8.10
CA ILE A 336 36.95 20.72 -8.54
C ILE A 336 35.79 20.16 -7.71
N SER A 337 35.33 20.99 -6.79
CA SER A 337 34.07 20.85 -6.08
C SER A 337 32.90 20.66 -7.06
N THR A 338 32.39 19.43 -7.18
CA THR A 338 31.11 19.19 -7.85
C THR A 338 29.97 19.42 -6.87
N GLU A 339 29.55 20.68 -6.72
CA GLU A 339 28.21 20.97 -6.20
C GLU A 339 27.17 20.35 -7.15
N ARG A 340 26.27 19.52 -6.61
CA ARG A 340 25.12 19.00 -7.36
C ARG A 340 24.24 20.19 -7.79
N PRO A 341 23.80 20.29 -9.06
CA PRO A 341 22.83 21.31 -9.43
C PRO A 341 21.49 21.00 -8.76
N SER A 342 21.08 21.84 -7.81
CA SER A 342 19.76 21.82 -7.19
C SER A 342 18.68 22.01 -8.27
N ARG A 343 18.01 20.92 -8.64
CA ARG A 343 16.97 20.87 -9.68
C ARG A 343 15.61 21.43 -9.26
N PHE A 344 15.56 22.45 -8.39
CA PHE A 344 14.29 23.12 -8.10
C PHE A 344 14.54 24.62 -7.98
N ARG A 345 14.19 25.35 -9.04
CA ARG A 345 14.27 26.81 -9.07
C ARG A 345 13.06 27.35 -8.29
N PRO A 346 13.24 27.93 -7.09
CA PRO A 346 12.13 28.29 -6.19
C PRO A 346 11.11 29.24 -6.82
N CYS A 347 11.52 30.05 -7.80
CA CYS A 347 10.63 30.91 -8.57
C CYS A 347 9.56 30.15 -9.36
N TYR A 348 9.87 28.98 -9.93
CA TYR A 348 8.88 28.19 -10.66
C TYR A 348 7.81 27.61 -9.73
N ILE A 349 8.21 27.18 -8.54
CA ILE A 349 7.29 26.66 -7.52
C ILE A 349 6.31 27.77 -7.10
N ILE A 350 6.82 28.97 -6.85
CA ILE A 350 5.98 30.13 -6.47
C ILE A 350 5.00 30.47 -7.61
N CYS A 351 5.45 30.47 -8.87
CA CYS A 351 4.56 30.69 -10.01
C CYS A 351 3.47 29.61 -10.16
N SER A 352 3.83 28.33 -9.98
CA SER A 352 2.87 27.22 -10.05
C SER A 352 1.83 27.29 -8.93
N ILE A 353 2.24 27.64 -7.71
CA ILE A 353 1.31 27.81 -6.58
C ILE A 353 0.33 28.97 -6.85
N MET A 354 0.82 30.10 -7.37
CA MET A 354 -0.04 31.24 -7.69
C MET A 354 -1.06 30.91 -8.79
N ALA A 355 -0.63 30.19 -9.83
CA ALA A 355 -1.54 29.75 -10.90
C ALA A 355 -2.65 28.81 -10.38
N LEU A 356 -2.29 27.89 -9.47
CA LEU A 356 -3.26 26.97 -8.87
C LEU A 356 -4.29 27.68 -7.99
N ILE A 357 -3.88 28.72 -7.25
CA ILE A 357 -4.79 29.51 -6.41
C ILE A 357 -5.81 30.27 -7.28
N VAL A 358 -5.36 30.85 -8.39
CA VAL A 358 -6.24 31.57 -9.33
C VAL A 358 -7.25 30.62 -9.95
N ILE A 359 -6.80 29.49 -10.51
CA ILE A 359 -7.67 28.51 -11.14
C ILE A 359 -8.66 27.93 -10.11
N GLY A 360 -8.17 27.61 -8.91
CA GLY A 360 -9.00 27.10 -7.82
C GLY A 360 -10.11 28.07 -7.40
N SER A 361 -9.78 29.37 -7.25
CA SER A 361 -10.78 30.38 -6.91
C SER A 361 -11.84 30.58 -8.01
N GLY A 362 -11.44 30.51 -9.29
CA GLY A 362 -12.36 30.66 -10.42
C GLY A 362 -13.34 29.49 -10.53
N VAL A 363 -12.84 28.26 -10.41
CA VAL A 363 -13.68 27.04 -10.43
C VAL A 363 -14.66 27.02 -9.26
N LEU A 364 -14.19 27.42 -8.06
CA LEU A 364 -15.04 27.47 -6.88
C LEU A 364 -16.13 28.55 -7.03
N GLY A 365 -15.79 29.74 -7.55
CA GLY A 365 -16.75 30.79 -7.85
C GLY A 365 -17.86 30.31 -8.80
N ILE A 366 -17.49 29.69 -9.93
CA ILE A 366 -18.45 29.16 -10.92
C ILE A 366 -19.34 28.08 -10.30
N TYR A 367 -18.75 27.14 -9.54
CA TYR A 367 -19.49 26.06 -8.90
C TYR A 367 -20.57 26.57 -7.93
N TYR A 368 -20.25 27.61 -7.13
CA TYR A 368 -21.22 28.18 -6.20
C TYR A 368 -22.28 29.02 -6.89
N THR A 369 -21.93 29.75 -7.96
CA THR A 369 -22.90 30.49 -8.78
C THR A 369 -23.92 29.59 -9.47
N VAL A 370 -23.50 28.42 -9.96
CA VAL A 370 -24.39 27.47 -10.66
C VAL A 370 -25.28 26.69 -9.69
N ARG A 371 -24.82 26.46 -8.44
CA ARG A 371 -25.49 25.54 -7.51
C ARG A 371 -26.41 26.22 -6.49
N PHE A 372 -26.31 27.53 -6.27
CA PHE A 372 -27.09 28.23 -5.23
C PHE A 372 -27.73 29.53 -5.75
N ASP A 373 -29.04 29.51 -6.01
CA ASP A 373 -29.84 30.63 -6.55
C ASP A 373 -29.98 31.87 -5.63
N ARG A 374 -29.45 31.84 -4.40
CA ARG A 374 -29.63 32.93 -3.40
C ARG A 374 -28.40 33.23 -2.55
N MET A 375 -27.21 33.31 -3.15
CA MET A 375 -26.09 33.98 -2.47
C MET A 375 -25.69 35.22 -3.27
N GLY A 376 -26.38 36.33 -2.98
CA GLY A 376 -26.11 37.65 -3.52
C GLY A 376 -24.77 38.21 -3.08
N ASP A 377 -24.12 38.90 -4.02
CA ASP A 377 -23.05 39.90 -3.94
C ASP A 377 -21.74 39.60 -3.18
N GLY A 378 -21.75 38.82 -2.11
CA GLY A 378 -20.55 38.56 -1.27
C GLY A 378 -19.50 37.67 -1.93
N PHE A 379 -19.92 36.58 -2.60
CA PHE A 379 -18.98 35.65 -3.25
C PHE A 379 -18.42 36.19 -4.57
N THR A 380 -19.23 36.97 -5.29
CA THR A 380 -18.78 37.72 -6.46
C THR A 380 -17.76 38.78 -6.04
N ALA A 381 -18.01 39.52 -4.95
CA ALA A 381 -17.06 40.48 -4.40
C ALA A 381 -15.76 39.81 -3.93
N ALA A 382 -15.82 38.66 -3.23
CA ALA A 382 -14.64 37.92 -2.82
C ALA A 382 -13.80 37.45 -4.02
N SER A 383 -14.45 37.02 -5.10
CA SER A 383 -13.78 36.62 -6.35
C SER A 383 -13.08 37.80 -7.03
N TRP A 384 -13.71 38.99 -7.06
CA TRP A 384 -13.09 40.22 -7.55
C TRP A 384 -11.91 40.69 -6.68
N ILE A 385 -12.01 40.57 -5.35
CA ILE A 385 -10.92 40.92 -4.42
C ILE A 385 -9.71 40.02 -4.65
N VAL A 386 -9.92 38.71 -4.84
CA VAL A 386 -8.83 37.77 -5.17
C VAL A 386 -8.23 38.08 -6.55
N ALA A 387 -9.05 38.35 -7.57
CA ALA A 387 -8.58 38.70 -8.90
C ALA A 387 -7.75 40.01 -8.92
N ILE A 388 -8.23 41.05 -8.22
CA ILE A 388 -7.51 42.33 -8.09
C ILE A 388 -6.22 42.15 -7.27
N GLY A 389 -6.26 41.35 -6.20
CA GLY A 389 -5.07 41.00 -5.41
C GLY A 389 -3.99 40.30 -6.23
N VAL A 390 -4.40 39.38 -7.12
CA VAL A 390 -3.47 38.69 -8.01
C VAL A 390 -2.93 39.62 -9.09
N MET A 391 -3.75 40.48 -9.70
CA MET A 391 -3.29 41.44 -10.71
C MET A 391 -2.33 42.49 -10.14
N THR A 392 -2.58 42.95 -8.90
CA THR A 392 -1.71 43.92 -8.22
C THR A 392 -0.38 43.30 -7.79
N LEU A 393 -0.33 42.01 -7.45
CA LEU A 393 0.91 41.28 -7.17
C LEU A 393 1.67 40.82 -8.42
N ALA A 394 0.98 40.60 -9.53
CA ALA A 394 1.60 40.21 -10.80
C ALA A 394 2.45 41.33 -11.42
N GLY A 395 2.08 42.60 -11.24
CA GLY A 395 2.83 43.76 -11.78
C GLY A 395 4.26 43.90 -11.24
N PRO A 396 4.47 43.91 -9.91
CA PRO A 396 5.81 43.89 -9.31
C PRO A 396 6.63 42.66 -9.70
N MET A 397 5.99 41.49 -9.78
CA MET A 397 6.66 40.26 -10.21
C MET A 397 7.10 40.33 -11.68
N ALA A 398 6.26 40.82 -12.60
CA ALA A 398 6.59 40.99 -14.01
C ALA A 398 7.74 42.00 -14.24
N ARG A 399 7.87 43.02 -13.37
CA ARG A 399 9.03 43.95 -13.37
C ARG A 399 10.30 43.34 -12.78
N HIS A 400 10.18 42.40 -11.84
CA HIS A 400 11.33 41.71 -11.23
C HIS A 400 11.84 40.54 -12.09
N TYR A 401 10.95 39.91 -12.85
CA TYR A 401 11.18 38.72 -13.68
C TYR A 401 12.40 38.79 -14.63
N PRO A 402 12.66 39.90 -15.34
CA PRO A 402 13.78 39.98 -16.29
C PRO A 402 15.15 40.14 -15.60
N ARG A 403 15.17 40.44 -14.30
CA ARG A 403 16.40 40.72 -13.52
C ARG A 403 16.80 39.56 -12.60
N CYS A 404 15.97 38.53 -12.50
CA CYS A 404 16.23 37.39 -11.63
C CYS A 404 17.17 36.37 -12.29
N SER A 405 18.23 35.96 -11.58
CA SER A 405 19.24 34.99 -12.04
C SER A 405 18.64 33.60 -12.34
N CYS A 406 17.49 33.28 -11.75
CA CYS A 406 16.77 32.02 -11.94
C CYS A 406 16.20 31.80 -13.35
N TRP A 407 16.19 32.82 -14.22
CA TRP A 407 15.58 32.75 -15.56
C TRP A 407 16.55 33.00 -16.71
N ARG A 408 17.85 33.19 -16.45
CA ARG A 408 18.84 33.22 -17.53
C ARG A 408 18.86 31.88 -18.26
N PRO A 409 18.77 31.85 -19.61
CA PRO A 409 18.99 30.62 -20.36
C PRO A 409 20.38 30.10 -20.00
N THR A 410 20.48 28.85 -19.57
CA THR A 410 21.77 28.16 -19.54
C THR A 410 22.03 27.82 -20.99
N THR A 411 22.99 28.50 -21.63
CA THR A 411 23.45 28.15 -22.97
C THR A 411 23.93 26.69 -22.92
N PRO A 412 23.38 25.79 -23.75
CA PRO A 412 23.94 24.44 -23.87
C PRO A 412 25.31 24.56 -24.55
N TYR A 413 26.33 23.98 -23.92
CA TYR A 413 27.70 23.93 -24.39
C TYR A 413 27.78 23.04 -25.64
N TYR A 414 27.60 23.63 -26.81
CA TYR A 414 27.99 23.06 -28.10
C TYR A 414 28.63 24.17 -28.91
N HIS A 415 29.97 24.20 -28.95
CA HIS A 415 30.80 24.67 -30.06
C HIS A 415 32.25 24.83 -29.58
N ALA A 416 33.07 23.78 -29.74
CA ALA A 416 34.53 23.89 -29.82
C ALA A 416 35.12 22.74 -30.64
N MET A 417 34.60 22.51 -31.85
CA MET A 417 35.31 21.81 -32.91
C MET A 417 35.05 22.55 -34.21
N GLN A 418 35.92 23.50 -34.53
CA GLN A 418 36.22 23.94 -35.89
C GLN A 418 37.26 25.07 -35.80
N ARG A 419 38.55 24.70 -35.90
CA ARG A 419 39.61 25.48 -36.56
C ARG A 419 40.91 24.69 -36.53
N THR A 420 41.03 23.72 -37.44
CA THR A 420 42.33 23.32 -37.99
C THR A 420 42.09 22.89 -39.43
N SER A 421 42.00 23.87 -40.33
CA SER A 421 42.30 23.69 -41.74
C SER A 421 43.46 24.61 -42.07
N THR A 422 44.65 24.04 -42.20
CA THR A 422 45.78 24.55 -42.99
C THR A 422 46.88 23.48 -42.97
N LEU A 423 46.84 22.61 -43.98
CA LEU A 423 48.04 22.13 -44.65
C LEU A 423 48.01 22.79 -46.03
N PRO A 424 49.17 23.23 -46.57
CA PRO A 424 49.90 22.30 -47.41
C PRO A 424 51.44 22.37 -47.35
N ARG A 425 52.04 21.21 -47.67
CA ARG A 425 53.30 20.94 -48.39
C ARG A 425 54.39 22.02 -48.40
N SER A 426 55.56 21.66 -47.88
CA SER A 426 56.73 21.19 -48.65
C SER A 426 57.79 20.67 -47.69
#